data_AF-A0A9J5W4F6-F1
#
_entry.id   AF-A0A9J5W4F6-F1
#
_cell.length_a   1.000
_cell.length_b   1.000
_cell.length_c   1.000
_cell.angle_alpha   90.00
_cell.angle_beta   90.00
_cell.angle_gamma   90.00
#
_symmetry.space_group_name_H-M   'P 1'
#
loop_
_entity.id
_entity.type
_entity.pdbx_description
1 polymer ?
#
loop_
_entity_poly.entity_id
_entity_poly.type
_entity_poly.pdbx_seq_one_letter_code
_entity_poly.pdbx_strand_id
1 'polypeptide(L)'
;MAPFTASYRNFNTNACVWSAALSTSSCGGSKTDSVNNDQAWQTQELNGNDRNRLRWVQQKYMIYNYCADAKRFSQGLSPECKRSRF
;
A
#
# COMPACT_ATOMS: atom_id res chain seq x y z
N MET A 1 15.83 -31.93 -9.25
CA MET A 1 16.15 -30.51 -9.00
C MET A 1 15.64 -29.68 -10.17
N ALA A 2 15.05 -28.51 -9.90
CA ALA A 2 14.75 -27.41 -10.84
C ALA A 2 13.91 -27.73 -12.09
N PRO A 3 13.12 -26.76 -12.61
CA PRO A 3 13.03 -25.38 -12.18
C PRO A 3 11.90 -25.10 -11.17
N PHE A 4 12.09 -24.08 -10.34
CA PHE A 4 10.98 -23.39 -9.68
C PHE A 4 10.54 -22.25 -10.59
N THR A 5 9.28 -22.26 -11.02
CA THR A 5 8.73 -21.29 -11.97
C THR A 5 7.56 -20.54 -11.34
N ALA A 6 7.61 -19.21 -11.41
CA ALA A 6 6.48 -18.35 -11.07
C ALA A 6 5.92 -17.72 -12.36
N SER A 7 4.61 -17.65 -12.48
CA SER A 7 3.93 -17.07 -13.64
C SER A 7 3.03 -15.90 -13.23
N TYR A 8 3.08 -14.82 -14.01
CA TYR A 8 2.28 -13.62 -13.79
C TYR A 8 1.41 -13.37 -15.02
N ARG A 9 0.17 -12.91 -14.82
CA ARG A 9 -0.80 -12.59 -15.88
C ARG A 9 -1.66 -11.40 -15.45
N ASN A 10 -2.39 -10.79 -16.39
CA ASN A 10 -3.33 -9.68 -16.16
C ASN A 10 -2.70 -8.45 -15.51
N PHE A 11 -1.61 -7.96 -16.09
CA PHE A 11 -0.96 -6.74 -15.62
C PHE A 11 -1.86 -5.53 -15.89
N ASN A 12 -2.32 -4.88 -14.81
CA ASN A 12 -3.13 -3.66 -14.86
C ASN A 12 -2.45 -2.58 -14.03
N THR A 13 -2.18 -1.43 -14.64
CA THR A 13 -1.50 -0.30 -13.98
C THR A 13 -2.34 0.95 -14.06
N ASN A 14 -2.96 1.30 -12.94
CA ASN A 14 -3.47 2.65 -12.69
C ASN A 14 -2.54 3.31 -11.65
N ALA A 15 -1.63 4.15 -12.12
CA ALA A 15 -0.60 4.76 -11.29
C ALA A 15 -0.25 6.17 -11.79
N CYS A 16 0.31 6.98 -10.90
CA CYS A 16 0.99 8.21 -11.30
C CYS A 16 2.45 7.93 -11.62
N VAL A 17 2.95 8.52 -12.70
CA VAL A 17 4.33 8.37 -13.14
C VAL A 17 5.11 9.64 -12.81
N TRP A 18 6.28 9.47 -12.19
CA TRP A 18 7.26 10.53 -12.00
C TRP A 18 8.21 10.56 -13.20
N SER A 19 8.38 11.74 -13.80
CA SER A 19 9.38 11.97 -14.85
C SER A 19 10.61 12.64 -14.26
N ALA A 20 11.74 11.92 -14.23
CA ALA A 20 13.02 12.47 -13.78
C ALA A 20 13.52 13.58 -14.73
N ALA A 21 13.30 13.42 -16.04
CA ALA A 21 13.73 14.38 -17.06
C ALA A 21 13.02 15.75 -16.92
N LEU A 22 11.76 15.73 -16.51
CA LEU A 22 10.97 16.95 -16.29
C LEU A 22 10.95 17.38 -14.83
N SER A 23 11.43 16.54 -13.90
CA SER A 23 11.26 16.71 -12.45
C SER A 23 9.80 16.97 -12.05
N THR A 24 8.86 16.29 -12.72
CA THR A 24 7.42 16.45 -12.51
C THR A 24 6.71 15.11 -12.33
N SER A 25 5.63 15.13 -11.54
CA SER A 25 4.72 14.00 -11.37
C SER A 25 3.47 14.17 -12.21
N SER A 26 2.92 13.06 -12.72
CA SER A 26 1.54 13.04 -13.23
C SER A 26 0.49 12.99 -12.11
N CYS A 27 0.92 12.88 -10.84
CA CYS A 27 0.04 13.07 -9.68
C CYS A 27 -0.17 14.57 -9.44
N GLY A 28 -1.28 15.11 -9.95
CA GLY A 28 -1.74 16.46 -9.66
C GLY A 28 -2.70 16.48 -8.47
N GLY A 29 -2.34 17.18 -7.39
CA GLY A 29 -3.18 17.33 -6.20
C GLY A 29 -4.21 18.46 -6.27
N SER A 30 -4.29 19.24 -7.36
CA SER A 30 -5.27 20.32 -7.50
C SER A 30 -5.44 20.73 -8.96
N LYS A 31 -6.71 20.83 -9.36
CA LYS A 31 -7.29 21.43 -10.58
C LYS A 31 -6.29 22.03 -11.59
N THR A 32 -5.91 21.23 -12.58
CA THR A 32 -5.61 21.72 -13.93
C THR A 32 -6.25 20.74 -14.91
N ASP A 33 -7.07 21.27 -15.81
CA ASP A 33 -8.14 20.58 -16.57
C ASP A 33 -7.68 19.58 -17.64
N SER A 34 -6.70 18.70 -17.38
CA SER A 34 -6.20 17.82 -18.45
C SER A 34 -5.54 16.49 -18.06
N VAL A 35 -5.90 15.87 -16.93
CA VAL A 35 -5.60 14.44 -16.73
C VAL A 35 -6.75 13.77 -15.99
N ASN A 36 -7.39 12.80 -16.65
CA ASN A 36 -8.52 11.96 -16.23
C ASN A 36 -8.86 11.95 -14.72
N ASN A 37 -10.09 12.35 -14.39
CA ASN A 37 -10.76 12.31 -13.08
C ASN A 37 -10.86 10.91 -12.40
N ASP A 38 -10.09 9.91 -12.82
CA ASP A 38 -10.25 8.49 -12.45
C ASP A 38 -9.21 7.97 -11.44
N GLN A 39 -8.65 8.86 -10.61
CA GLN A 39 -7.75 8.48 -9.51
C GLN A 39 -8.47 8.38 -8.17
N ALA A 40 -9.73 7.95 -8.15
CA ALA A 40 -10.50 7.73 -6.93
C ALA A 40 -9.78 6.80 -5.92
N TRP A 41 -8.89 5.93 -6.41
CA TRP A 41 -8.05 5.07 -5.58
C TRP A 41 -7.06 5.85 -4.68
N GLN A 42 -6.63 7.07 -5.06
CA GLN A 42 -5.66 7.85 -4.28
C GLN A 42 -6.24 8.33 -2.95
N THR A 43 -7.55 8.59 -2.91
CA THR A 43 -8.29 9.03 -1.72
C THR A 43 -9.16 7.92 -1.15
N GLN A 44 -9.04 6.70 -1.67
CA GLN A 44 -9.85 5.58 -1.23
C GLN A 44 -9.45 5.13 0.18
N GLU A 45 -10.42 5.11 1.08
CA GLU A 45 -10.27 4.55 2.42
C GLU A 45 -10.98 3.19 2.53
N LEU A 46 -10.50 2.35 3.45
CA LEU A 46 -11.17 1.10 3.77
C LEU A 46 -12.49 1.36 4.48
N ASN A 47 -13.58 0.73 4.01
CA ASN A 47 -14.85 0.72 4.73
C ASN A 47 -14.81 -0.24 5.93
N GLY A 48 -15.87 -0.24 6.76
CA GLY A 48 -15.93 -1.07 7.98
C GLY A 48 -15.78 -2.57 7.72
N ASN A 49 -16.36 -3.07 6.62
CA ASN A 49 -16.30 -4.49 6.27
C ASN A 49 -14.89 -4.90 5.84
N ASP A 50 -14.22 -4.06 5.05
CA ASP A 50 -12.84 -4.30 4.62
C ASP A 50 -11.87 -4.28 5.80
N ARG A 51 -12.08 -3.37 6.75
CA ARG A 51 -11.31 -3.32 8.02
C ARG A 51 -11.49 -4.61 8.82
N ASN A 52 -12.71 -5.12 8.93
CA ASN A 52 -13.00 -6.38 9.62
C ASN A 52 -12.33 -7.57 8.93
N ARG A 53 -12.36 -7.61 7.59
CA ARG A 53 -11.69 -8.66 6.81
C ARG A 53 -10.18 -8.62 6.99
N LEU A 54 -9.57 -7.43 6.94
CA LEU A 54 -8.14 -7.25 7.19
C LEU A 54 -7.75 -7.74 8.59
N ARG A 55 -8.55 -7.41 9.61
CA ARG A 55 -8.35 -7.88 10.99
C ARG A 55 -8.37 -9.41 11.08
N TRP A 56 -9.33 -10.05 10.43
CA TRP A 56 -9.43 -11.51 10.42
C TRP A 56 -8.20 -12.18 9.79
N VAL A 57 -7.73 -11.67 8.64
CA VAL A 57 -6.52 -12.19 7.98
C VAL A 57 -5.30 -12.00 8.89
N GLN A 58 -5.14 -10.82 9.49
CA GLN A 58 -4.05 -10.53 10.40
C GLN A 58 -4.05 -11.44 11.64
N GLN A 59 -5.22 -11.80 12.17
CA GLN A 59 -5.31 -12.69 13.34
C GLN A 59 -5.05 -14.17 13.00
N LYS A 60 -5.40 -14.61 11.78
CA LYS A 60 -5.41 -16.04 11.42
C LYS A 60 -4.20 -16.49 10.59
N TYR A 61 -3.64 -15.62 9.76
CA TYR A 61 -2.62 -16.01 8.77
C TYR A 61 -1.32 -15.21 8.85
N MET A 62 -1.29 -14.11 9.61
CA MET A 62 -0.07 -13.30 9.74
C MET A 62 0.90 -13.96 10.73
N ILE A 63 1.99 -14.52 10.20
CA ILE A 63 3.04 -15.15 10.99
C ILE A 63 4.12 -14.19 11.48
N TYR A 64 4.19 -12.99 10.89
CA TYR A 64 5.18 -11.98 11.26
C TYR A 64 4.61 -10.56 11.10
N ASN A 65 4.92 -9.70 12.06
CA ASN A 65 4.53 -8.29 12.06
C ASN A 65 5.65 -7.45 12.66
N TYR A 66 6.30 -6.63 11.85
CA TYR A 66 7.44 -5.82 12.29
C TYR A 66 7.08 -4.84 13.43
N CYS A 67 5.86 -4.29 13.43
CA CYS A 67 5.41 -3.42 14.52
C CYS A 67 5.17 -4.16 15.84
N ALA A 68 5.11 -5.49 15.85
CA ALA A 68 4.99 -6.30 17.05
C ALA A 68 6.34 -6.92 17.47
N ASP A 69 7.40 -6.70 16.70
CA ASP A 69 8.71 -7.29 16.92
C ASP A 69 9.56 -6.41 17.85
N ALA A 70 9.20 -6.42 19.15
CA ALA A 70 9.92 -5.68 20.18
C ALA A 70 11.37 -6.19 20.38
N LYS A 71 11.68 -7.43 19.98
CA LYS A 71 13.04 -7.97 20.04
C LYS A 71 13.95 -7.28 19.03
N ARG A 72 13.45 -7.07 17.81
CA ARG A 72 14.17 -6.35 16.77
C ARG A 72 14.24 -4.85 17.05
N PHE A 73 13.19 -4.27 17.63
CA PHE A 73 13.08 -2.83 17.89
C PHE A 73 13.09 -2.51 19.39
N SER A 74 14.18 -2.89 20.07
CA SER A 74 14.33 -2.71 21.52
C SER A 74 14.37 -1.25 21.98
N GLN A 75 14.80 -0.34 21.10
CA GLN A 75 14.87 1.11 21.37
C GLN A 75 13.54 1.83 21.16
N GLY A 76 12.49 1.09 20.78
CA GLY A 76 11.17 1.62 20.50
C GLY A 76 10.71 1.31 19.09
N LEU A 77 9.39 1.15 18.94
CA LEU A 77 8.75 0.91 17.66
C LEU A 77 8.67 2.21 16.86
N SER A 78 8.76 2.05 15.54
CA SER A 78 8.66 3.16 14.60
C SER A 78 7.34 3.95 14.78
N PRO A 79 7.34 5.29 14.62
CA PRO A 79 6.19 6.13 14.96
C PRO A 79 4.89 5.76 14.21
N GLU A 80 4.99 5.25 13.00
CA GLU A 80 3.85 4.83 12.19
C GLU A 80 3.09 3.64 12.81
N CYS A 81 3.77 2.80 13.59
CA CYS A 81 3.15 1.68 14.30
C CYS A 81 2.17 2.13 15.39
N LYS A 82 2.23 3.40 15.82
CA LYS A 82 1.31 3.98 16.80
C LYS A 82 0.00 4.45 16.18
N ARG A 83 -0.08 4.56 14.85
CA ARG A 83 -1.30 4.97 14.17
C ARG A 83 -2.35 3.86 14.30
N SER A 84 -3.60 4.24 14.53
CA SER A 84 -4.68 3.25 14.53
C SER A 84 -4.68 2.52 13.19
N ARG A 85 -4.56 1.20 13.24
CA ARG A 85 -4.64 0.33 12.05
C ARG A 85 -6.06 0.28 11.48
N PHE A 86 -7.04 0.86 12.18
CA PHE A 86 -8.47 0.90 11.86
C PHE A 86 -9.12 2.23 12.23
#